data_AF-A0A1J5X0Z5-F1
#
_entry.id   AF-A0A1J5X0Z5-F1
#
_cell.length_a   1.000
_cell.length_b   1.000
_cell.length_c   1.000
_cell.angle_alpha   90.00
_cell.angle_beta   90.00
_cell.angle_gamma   90.00
#
_symmetry.space_group_name_H-M   'P 1'
#
loop_
_entity.id
_entity.type
_entity.pdbx_description
1 polymer ?
#
loop_
_entity_poly.entity_id
_entity_poly.type
_entity_poly.pdbx_seq_one_letter_code
_entity_poly.pdbx_strand_id
1 'polypeptide(L)'
;LFDLKETRIKKLFVSSFDITKMNLKNTNIEELFLVDKAALVFFYESIERSEFYVEKVSFGNNLNPKSETFLNLIERVHEGETTAPRKIKTFVLNRDSFFGFLEKTRRITRRKIHVEDLSVTQGGREKRPETETRIVVSKKISITGNPRVLLFIDLGPEISHLDIKEIQTQCRSPWIPISKIQMFLTKNKITVRKDIHVLQYLKKNITATEVGFFTIFWKKHPGALR
;
A
#
# COMPACT_ATOMS: atom_id res chain seq x y z
N LEU A 1 18.91 29.52 1.28
CA LEU A 1 18.45 28.41 0.43
C LEU A 1 18.91 27.11 1.10
N PHE A 2 18.05 26.12 1.26
CA PHE A 2 18.47 24.80 1.77
C PHE A 2 18.99 23.99 0.58
N ASP A 3 20.27 23.60 0.59
CA ASP A 3 20.93 22.87 -0.49
C ASP A 3 21.20 21.43 -0.06
N LEU A 4 20.70 20.48 -0.86
CA LEU A 4 20.83 19.04 -0.65
C LEU A 4 21.42 18.36 -1.90
N LYS A 5 22.02 19.11 -2.83
CA LYS A 5 22.62 18.59 -4.05
C LYS A 5 23.62 17.48 -3.76
N GLU A 6 23.63 16.45 -4.62
CA GLU A 6 24.55 15.30 -4.57
C GLU A 6 24.50 14.53 -3.24
N THR A 7 23.39 14.63 -2.51
CA THR A 7 23.24 14.01 -1.20
C THR A 7 22.49 12.68 -1.27
N ARG A 8 22.78 11.78 -0.34
CA ARG A 8 21.98 10.57 -0.10
C ARG A 8 21.23 10.71 1.23
N ILE A 9 19.91 10.68 1.16
CA ILE A 9 19.03 10.94 2.29
C ILE A 9 18.21 9.68 2.56
N LYS A 10 18.41 9.07 3.73
CA LYS A 10 17.66 7.87 4.12
C LYS A 10 16.16 8.14 4.31
N LYS A 11 15.81 9.28 4.90
CA LYS A 11 14.41 9.68 5.08
C LYS A 11 14.27 11.18 5.13
N LEU A 12 13.44 11.73 4.24
CA LEU A 12 13.10 13.15 4.21
C LEU A 12 11.63 13.32 4.64
N PHE A 13 11.41 14.06 5.72
CA PHE A 13 10.07 14.46 6.16
C PHE A 13 9.79 15.86 5.63
N VAL A 14 8.68 16.03 4.90
CA VAL A 14 8.27 17.32 4.35
C VAL A 14 6.85 17.63 4.81
N SER A 15 6.68 18.81 5.40
CA SER A 15 5.41 19.36 5.88
C SER A 15 5.38 20.83 5.47
N SER A 16 4.32 21.28 4.79
CA SER A 16 4.09 22.70 4.50
C SER A 16 5.26 23.45 3.85
N PHE A 17 6.16 22.73 3.17
CA PHE A 17 7.39 23.28 2.61
C PHE A 17 7.48 23.00 1.12
N ASP A 18 7.83 24.04 0.39
CA ASP A 18 8.01 24.00 -1.05
C ASP A 18 9.32 23.32 -1.45
N ILE A 19 9.24 22.03 -1.77
CA ILE A 19 10.39 21.23 -2.17
C ILE A 19 11.02 21.73 -3.49
N THR A 20 10.32 22.56 -4.29
CA THR A 20 10.94 23.25 -5.46
C THR A 20 11.99 24.28 -5.04
N LYS A 21 11.91 24.78 -3.80
CA LYS A 21 12.87 25.76 -3.26
C LYS A 21 14.16 25.11 -2.75
N MET A 22 14.22 23.78 -2.72
CA MET A 22 15.44 23.05 -2.39
C MET A 22 16.25 22.75 -3.65
N ASN A 23 17.56 22.90 -3.56
CA ASN A 23 18.45 22.34 -4.58
C ASN A 23 18.60 20.84 -4.31
N LEU A 24 17.94 20.01 -5.11
CA LEU A 24 17.95 18.56 -4.96
C LEU A 24 18.69 17.86 -6.10
N LYS A 25 19.47 18.58 -6.91
CA LYS A 25 20.18 17.97 -8.04
C LYS A 25 21.01 16.75 -7.65
N ASN A 26 20.86 15.64 -8.38
CA ASN A 26 21.54 14.37 -8.10
C ASN A 26 21.34 13.83 -6.67
N THR A 27 20.24 14.21 -6.01
CA THR A 27 19.92 13.71 -4.67
C THR A 27 19.21 12.37 -4.77
N ASN A 28 19.61 11.42 -3.94
CA ASN A 28 18.89 10.16 -3.76
C ASN A 28 18.19 10.18 -2.39
N ILE A 29 16.88 9.96 -2.38
CA ILE A 29 16.07 9.90 -1.18
C ILE A 29 15.48 8.49 -1.08
N GLU A 30 15.84 7.73 -0.04
CA GLU A 30 15.28 6.40 0.15
C GLU A 30 13.79 6.47 0.55
N GLU A 31 13.39 7.36 1.46
CA GLU A 31 11.99 7.55 1.86
C GLU A 31 11.60 9.03 1.93
N LEU A 32 10.66 9.46 1.09
CA LEU A 32 10.00 10.75 1.20
C LEU A 32 8.67 10.62 1.94
N PHE A 33 8.56 11.26 3.09
CA PHE A 33 7.37 11.26 3.93
C PHE A 33 6.67 12.62 3.89
N LEU A 34 5.51 12.70 3.25
CA LEU A 34 4.73 13.93 3.08
C LEU A 34 3.66 14.02 4.18
N VAL A 35 3.81 15.00 5.07
CA VAL A 35 3.05 15.07 6.33
C VAL A 35 1.66 15.67 6.13
N ASP A 36 1.52 16.65 5.24
CA ASP A 36 0.30 17.45 5.04
C ASP A 36 0.01 17.76 3.57
N LYS A 37 -1.15 18.38 3.32
CA LYS A 37 -1.62 18.71 1.96
C LYS A 37 -0.67 19.67 1.24
N ALA A 38 -0.04 20.61 1.93
CA ALA A 38 0.87 21.55 1.31
C ALA A 38 2.14 20.84 0.82
N ALA A 39 2.73 19.93 1.61
CA ALA A 39 3.84 19.09 1.18
C ALA A 39 3.50 18.24 -0.05
N LEU A 40 2.24 17.79 -0.15
CA LEU A 40 1.74 17.09 -1.33
C LEU A 40 1.67 17.98 -2.58
N VAL A 41 1.11 19.19 -2.44
CA VAL A 41 1.05 20.20 -3.52
C VAL A 41 2.47 20.50 -4.02
N PHE A 42 3.40 20.74 -3.10
CA PHE A 42 4.75 21.10 -3.46
C PHE A 42 5.52 19.95 -4.10
N PHE A 43 5.35 18.72 -3.59
CA PHE A 43 5.90 17.54 -4.24
C PHE A 43 5.34 17.37 -5.66
N TYR A 44 4.04 17.60 -5.85
CA TYR A 44 3.37 17.58 -7.16
C TYR A 44 3.98 18.61 -8.14
N GLU A 45 4.18 19.86 -7.71
CA GLU A 45 4.78 20.90 -8.56
C GLU A 45 6.26 20.63 -8.88
N SER A 46 6.93 19.83 -8.04
CA SER A 46 8.37 19.56 -8.16
C SER A 46 8.71 18.32 -8.98
N ILE A 47 7.85 17.30 -9.00
CA ILE A 47 8.17 15.99 -9.59
C ILE A 47 8.36 16.05 -11.11
N GLU A 48 7.73 17.00 -11.79
CA GLU A 48 7.92 17.21 -13.24
C GLU A 48 9.25 17.88 -13.58
N ARG A 49 9.83 18.58 -12.60
CA ARG A 49 11.08 19.33 -12.74
C ARG A 49 12.25 18.65 -12.01
N SER A 50 12.02 17.46 -11.46
CA SER A 50 12.89 16.92 -10.42
C SER A 50 14.21 16.37 -10.98
N GLU A 51 15.30 17.01 -10.56
CA GLU A 51 16.68 16.52 -10.73
C GLU A 51 17.08 15.51 -9.62
N PHE A 52 16.12 14.85 -8.95
CA PHE A 52 16.35 13.93 -7.83
C PHE A 52 15.56 12.62 -7.96
N TYR A 53 15.98 11.60 -7.21
CA TYR A 53 15.41 10.26 -7.22
C TYR A 53 14.83 9.90 -5.84
N VAL A 54 13.63 9.34 -5.82
CA VAL A 54 12.95 8.89 -4.59
C VAL A 54 12.60 7.41 -4.70
N GLU A 55 13.03 6.59 -3.75
CA GLU A 55 12.74 5.15 -3.74
C GLU A 55 11.36 4.80 -3.15
N LYS A 56 10.95 5.52 -2.09
CA LYS A 56 9.69 5.27 -1.37
C LYS A 56 8.98 6.58 -1.09
N VAL A 57 7.66 6.61 -1.31
CA VAL A 57 6.79 7.73 -0.89
C VAL A 57 5.84 7.24 0.18
N SER A 58 5.61 8.05 1.20
CA SER A 58 4.70 7.75 2.31
C SER A 58 3.94 9.01 2.73
N PHE A 59 2.73 8.81 3.22
CA PHE A 59 1.79 9.90 3.51
C PHE A 59 1.46 9.97 5.00
N GLY A 60 1.40 11.20 5.51
CA GLY A 60 1.00 11.53 6.88
C GLY A 60 -0.50 11.52 7.07
N ASN A 61 -0.92 11.42 8.33
CA ASN A 61 -2.33 11.26 8.70
C ASN A 61 -3.17 12.54 8.52
N ASN A 62 -2.54 13.70 8.32
CA ASN A 62 -3.23 14.98 8.14
C ASN A 62 -3.65 15.22 6.69
N LEU A 63 -3.33 14.31 5.78
CA LEU A 63 -3.77 14.37 4.40
C LEU A 63 -5.24 13.99 4.34
N ASN A 64 -6.10 14.92 3.90
CA ASN A 64 -7.47 14.59 3.56
C ASN A 64 -7.46 13.86 2.21
N PRO A 65 -7.69 12.54 2.17
CA PRO A 65 -7.71 11.78 0.92
C PRO A 65 -8.85 12.24 -0.02
N LYS A 66 -9.80 13.04 0.48
CA LYS A 66 -10.87 13.64 -0.31
C LYS A 66 -10.45 14.91 -1.06
N SER A 67 -9.25 15.44 -0.84
CA SER A 67 -8.83 16.70 -1.46
C SER A 67 -8.48 16.54 -2.95
N GLU A 68 -8.90 17.51 -3.75
CA GLU A 68 -8.68 17.56 -5.21
C GLU A 68 -7.20 17.46 -5.59
N THR A 69 -6.31 18.10 -4.83
CA THR A 69 -4.87 18.02 -5.04
C THR A 69 -4.31 16.60 -4.93
N PHE A 70 -4.86 15.78 -4.02
CA PHE A 70 -4.48 14.38 -3.90
C PHE A 70 -4.95 13.56 -5.11
N LEU A 71 -6.15 13.85 -5.63
CA LEU A 71 -6.68 13.21 -6.83
C LEU A 71 -5.82 13.50 -8.07
N ASN A 72 -5.45 14.76 -8.28
CA ASN A 72 -4.65 15.19 -9.44
C ASN A 72 -3.25 14.55 -9.44
N LEU A 73 -2.66 14.30 -8.25
CA LEU A 73 -1.38 13.59 -8.15
C LEU A 73 -1.52 12.12 -8.58
N ILE A 74 -2.57 11.43 -8.13
CA ILE A 74 -2.78 10.02 -8.51
C ILE A 74 -3.10 9.92 -10.01
N GLU A 75 -3.92 10.82 -10.53
CA GLU A 75 -4.25 10.89 -11.96
C GLU A 75 -2.99 11.09 -12.82
N ARG A 76 -2.09 12.02 -12.48
CA ARG A 76 -0.83 12.23 -13.24
C ARG A 76 0.19 11.10 -13.13
N VAL A 77 0.34 10.47 -11.95
CA VAL A 77 1.16 9.25 -11.80
C VAL A 77 0.63 8.11 -12.69
N HIS A 78 -0.66 8.15 -13.04
CA HIS A 78 -1.28 7.22 -13.96
C HIS A 78 -1.30 7.70 -15.43
N GLU A 79 -1.39 9.01 -15.69
CA GLU A 79 -1.63 9.57 -17.03
C GLU A 79 -0.36 10.00 -17.79
N GLY A 80 0.75 10.34 -17.14
CA GLY A 80 1.99 10.64 -17.86
C GLY A 80 2.93 9.43 -18.01
N GLU A 81 3.59 9.13 -19.14
CA GLU A 81 3.35 9.25 -20.58
C GLU A 81 4.49 8.42 -21.24
N THR A 82 4.16 7.59 -22.24
CA THR A 82 5.01 6.98 -23.32
C THR A 82 6.40 6.35 -23.08
N THR A 83 7.05 6.53 -21.94
CA THR A 83 8.19 5.71 -21.50
C THR A 83 7.75 4.93 -20.28
N ALA A 84 8.07 3.63 -20.25
CA ALA A 84 7.51 2.64 -19.34
C ALA A 84 7.18 3.19 -17.94
N PRO A 85 5.95 2.97 -17.42
CA PRO A 85 5.51 3.55 -16.16
C PRO A 85 6.59 3.33 -15.10
N ARG A 86 7.15 4.43 -14.56
CA ARG A 86 8.16 4.35 -13.49
C ARG A 86 7.51 3.56 -12.35
N LYS A 87 7.86 2.28 -12.23
CA LYS A 87 7.32 1.36 -11.24
C LYS A 87 7.44 2.02 -9.87
N ILE A 88 6.31 2.24 -9.21
CA ILE A 88 6.31 2.63 -7.81
C ILE A 88 6.94 1.47 -7.03
N LYS A 89 8.16 1.64 -6.53
CA LYS A 89 8.92 0.58 -5.86
C LYS A 89 8.25 0.18 -4.54
N THR A 90 7.75 1.12 -3.75
CA THR A 90 7.03 0.80 -2.51
C THR A 90 5.89 1.75 -2.25
N PHE A 91 4.71 1.19 -1.98
CA PHE A 91 3.50 1.92 -1.65
C PHE A 91 2.97 1.50 -0.27
N VAL A 92 2.81 2.46 0.64
CA VAL A 92 2.41 2.21 2.03
C VAL A 92 1.14 2.98 2.36
N LEU A 93 0.08 2.26 2.71
CA LEU A 93 -1.21 2.79 3.13
C LEU A 93 -1.49 2.36 4.57
N ASN A 94 -1.46 3.32 5.50
CA ASN A 94 -1.61 3.07 6.94
C ASN A 94 -2.94 3.61 7.48
N ARG A 95 -3.35 3.09 8.66
CA ARG A 95 -4.45 3.62 9.50
C ARG A 95 -5.74 3.91 8.73
N ASP A 96 -6.26 2.89 8.03
CA ASP A 96 -7.57 2.95 7.36
C ASP A 96 -7.64 3.82 6.09
N SER A 97 -6.50 4.24 5.54
CA SER A 97 -6.45 5.03 4.31
C SER A 97 -6.72 4.25 3.02
N PHE A 98 -6.74 2.90 3.05
CA PHE A 98 -6.78 2.09 1.83
C PHE A 98 -8.11 2.20 1.07
N PHE A 99 -9.24 2.11 1.76
CA PHE A 99 -10.55 2.23 1.10
C PHE A 99 -10.85 3.66 0.68
N GLY A 100 -10.47 4.65 1.49
CA GLY A 100 -10.54 6.05 1.10
C GLY A 100 -9.70 6.35 -0.14
N PHE A 101 -8.53 5.74 -0.27
CA PHE A 101 -7.70 5.81 -1.47
C PHE A 101 -8.44 5.22 -2.70
N LEU A 102 -8.96 4.00 -2.59
CA LEU A 102 -9.63 3.31 -3.70
C LEU A 102 -10.92 3.98 -4.19
N GLU A 103 -11.71 4.53 -3.27
CA GLU A 103 -12.93 5.30 -3.62
C GLU A 103 -12.57 6.52 -4.46
N LYS A 104 -11.40 7.10 -4.20
CA LYS A 104 -10.91 8.32 -4.84
C LYS A 104 -10.26 8.04 -6.19
N THR A 105 -9.54 6.92 -6.31
CA THR A 105 -9.00 6.44 -7.59
C THR A 105 -10.06 5.92 -8.55
N ARG A 106 -11.32 5.73 -8.12
CA ARG A 106 -12.45 5.37 -9.00
C ARG A 106 -12.58 6.29 -10.21
N ARG A 107 -12.24 7.58 -10.03
CA ARG A 107 -12.40 8.62 -11.06
C ARG A 107 -11.35 8.56 -12.17
N ILE A 108 -10.29 7.77 -11.98
CA ILE A 108 -9.14 7.72 -12.89
C ILE A 108 -9.42 6.73 -14.02
N THR A 109 -9.06 7.11 -15.24
CA THR A 109 -9.28 6.32 -16.48
C THR A 109 -8.60 4.95 -16.41
N ARG A 110 -7.42 4.87 -15.78
CA ARG A 110 -6.67 3.63 -15.57
C ARG A 110 -7.08 2.96 -14.25
N ARG A 111 -7.81 1.85 -14.35
CA ARG A 111 -8.28 1.03 -13.22
C ARG A 111 -7.21 0.11 -12.63
N LYS A 112 -5.92 0.25 -13.00
CA LYS A 112 -4.82 -0.60 -12.51
C LYS A 112 -3.61 0.23 -12.06
N ILE A 113 -3.14 -0.04 -10.85
CA ILE A 113 -1.99 0.60 -10.21
C ILE A 113 -0.89 -0.45 -10.05
N HIS A 114 0.27 -0.24 -10.64
CA HIS A 114 1.38 -1.20 -10.56
C HIS A 114 2.40 -0.76 -9.51
N VAL A 115 2.69 -1.63 -8.54
CA VAL A 115 3.67 -1.40 -7.48
C VAL A 115 4.55 -2.65 -7.32
N GLU A 116 5.81 -2.47 -6.90
CA GLU A 116 6.64 -3.64 -6.54
C GLU A 116 6.27 -4.16 -5.16
N ASP A 117 6.25 -3.25 -4.18
CA ASP A 117 5.97 -3.57 -2.78
C ASP A 117 4.73 -2.81 -2.30
N LEU A 118 3.80 -3.53 -1.65
CA LEU A 118 2.60 -2.96 -1.04
C LEU A 118 2.55 -3.27 0.45
N SER A 119 2.31 -2.26 1.29
CA SER A 119 2.02 -2.45 2.72
C SER A 119 0.72 -1.75 3.09
N VAL A 120 -0.25 -2.51 3.60
CA VAL A 120 -1.58 -2.01 3.98
C VAL A 120 -1.88 -2.30 5.44
N THR A 121 -2.32 -1.29 6.17
CA THR A 121 -2.92 -1.43 7.50
C THR A 121 -4.34 -0.86 7.51
N GLN A 122 -5.34 -1.73 7.61
CA GLN A 122 -6.78 -1.36 7.59
C GLN A 122 -7.49 -2.00 8.80
N GLY A 123 -7.69 -1.28 9.90
CA GLY A 123 -8.38 -1.77 11.09
C GLY A 123 -9.91 -1.63 11.08
N GLY A 124 -10.47 -0.74 10.26
CA GLY A 124 -11.85 -0.27 10.30
C GLY A 124 -12.89 -1.17 9.61
N ARG A 125 -14.15 -1.02 10.04
CA ARG A 125 -15.35 -1.60 9.40
C ARG A 125 -15.87 -0.73 8.25
N GLU A 126 -14.98 0.02 7.59
CA GLU A 126 -15.37 0.91 6.50
C GLU A 126 -16.12 0.13 5.41
N LYS A 127 -17.12 0.79 4.82
CA LYS A 127 -17.91 0.23 3.73
C LYS A 127 -16.97 -0.11 2.57
N ARG A 128 -17.21 -1.26 1.95
CA ARG A 128 -16.47 -1.68 0.75
C ARG A 128 -16.61 -0.58 -0.32
N PRO A 129 -15.51 -0.08 -0.89
CA PRO A 129 -15.56 0.84 -2.01
C PRO A 129 -16.22 0.19 -3.23
N GLU A 130 -17.15 0.88 -3.87
CA GLU A 130 -17.71 0.51 -5.17
C GLU A 130 -16.78 1.00 -6.28
N THR A 131 -15.68 0.27 -6.47
CA THR A 131 -14.66 0.60 -7.47
C THR A 131 -14.10 -0.66 -8.13
N GLU A 132 -13.68 -0.48 -9.36
CA GLU A 132 -12.97 -1.49 -10.15
C GLU A 132 -11.45 -1.32 -10.08
N THR A 133 -10.95 -0.31 -9.38
CA THR A 133 -9.50 -0.10 -9.24
C THR A 133 -8.84 -1.34 -8.61
N ARG A 134 -7.78 -1.83 -9.28
CA ARG A 134 -6.91 -2.90 -8.81
C ARG A 134 -5.50 -2.40 -8.59
N ILE A 135 -4.86 -2.89 -7.54
CA ILE A 135 -3.43 -2.69 -7.28
C ILE A 135 -2.72 -4.00 -7.61
N VAL A 136 -1.89 -3.96 -8.65
CA VAL A 136 -1.04 -5.07 -9.08
C VAL A 136 0.27 -4.99 -8.34
N VAL A 137 0.60 -6.02 -7.56
CA VAL A 137 1.79 -6.07 -6.71
C VAL A 137 2.76 -7.12 -7.22
N SER A 138 3.99 -6.75 -7.56
CA SER A 138 4.90 -7.69 -8.23
C SER A 138 5.87 -8.45 -7.33
N LYS A 139 6.35 -7.87 -6.22
CA LYS A 139 7.47 -8.42 -5.42
C LYS A 139 7.14 -8.72 -3.97
N LYS A 140 6.34 -7.87 -3.32
CA LYS A 140 6.07 -8.02 -1.90
C LYS A 140 4.74 -7.43 -1.48
N ILE A 141 4.02 -8.14 -0.62
CA ILE A 141 2.82 -7.62 0.02
C ILE A 141 2.80 -7.87 1.52
N SER A 142 2.40 -6.86 2.28
CA SER A 142 2.13 -6.93 3.72
C SER A 142 0.75 -6.37 3.99
N ILE A 143 -0.14 -7.15 4.60
CA ILE A 143 -1.49 -6.69 4.97
C ILE A 143 -1.71 -6.97 6.45
N THR A 144 -2.16 -5.96 7.18
CA THR A 144 -2.61 -6.09 8.57
C THR A 144 -4.01 -5.51 8.72
N GLY A 145 -4.93 -6.29 9.27
CA GLY A 145 -6.30 -5.88 9.57
C GLY A 145 -7.33 -6.51 8.61
N ASN A 146 -8.09 -5.69 7.90
CA ASN A 146 -9.29 -6.08 7.18
C ASN A 146 -8.95 -6.85 5.89
N PRO A 147 -9.31 -8.13 5.79
CA PRO A 147 -9.00 -8.97 4.63
C PRO A 147 -9.71 -8.53 3.34
N ARG A 148 -10.77 -7.71 3.41
CA ARG A 148 -11.43 -7.13 2.23
C ARG A 148 -10.49 -6.26 1.38
N VAL A 149 -9.34 -5.84 1.92
CA VAL A 149 -8.24 -5.24 1.15
C VAL A 149 -7.85 -6.11 -0.05
N LEU A 150 -7.86 -7.44 0.10
CA LEU A 150 -7.51 -8.40 -0.95
C LEU A 150 -8.47 -8.39 -2.16
N LEU A 151 -9.68 -7.80 -2.02
CA LEU A 151 -10.64 -7.63 -3.13
C LEU A 151 -10.12 -6.72 -4.24
N PHE A 152 -9.16 -5.87 -3.94
CA PHE A 152 -8.66 -4.82 -4.84
C PHE A 152 -7.20 -5.05 -5.23
N ILE A 153 -6.70 -6.26 -5.00
CA ILE A 153 -5.29 -6.59 -5.20
C ILE A 153 -5.17 -7.73 -6.19
N ASP A 154 -4.24 -7.58 -7.13
CA ASP A 154 -3.81 -8.62 -8.05
C ASP A 154 -2.33 -8.93 -7.75
N LEU A 155 -2.01 -10.20 -7.52
CA LEU A 155 -0.64 -10.62 -7.23
C LEU A 155 0.10 -10.98 -8.52
N GLY A 156 1.29 -10.43 -8.68
CA GLY A 156 2.23 -10.79 -9.74
C GLY A 156 2.77 -12.22 -9.57
N PRO A 157 3.41 -12.76 -10.61
CA PRO A 157 3.84 -14.15 -10.65
C PRO A 157 4.84 -14.50 -9.53
N GLU A 158 5.70 -13.57 -9.13
CA GLU A 158 6.72 -13.82 -8.10
C GLU A 158 6.13 -14.08 -6.71
N ILE A 159 4.98 -13.48 -6.38
CA ILE A 159 4.32 -13.61 -5.08
C ILE A 159 2.97 -14.31 -5.15
N SER A 160 2.74 -15.06 -6.23
CA SER A 160 1.48 -15.74 -6.53
C SER A 160 1.28 -17.02 -5.69
N HIS A 161 1.57 -16.95 -4.39
CA HIS A 161 1.47 -18.07 -3.45
C HIS A 161 0.04 -18.32 -2.96
N LEU A 162 -0.82 -17.31 -3.02
CA LEU A 162 -2.22 -17.40 -2.63
C LEU A 162 -3.13 -17.61 -3.84
N ASP A 163 -4.17 -18.42 -3.65
CA ASP A 163 -5.37 -18.38 -4.48
C ASP A 163 -6.20 -17.14 -4.11
N ILE A 164 -5.77 -16.00 -4.63
CA ILE A 164 -6.45 -14.74 -4.36
C ILE A 164 -7.86 -14.73 -4.92
N LYS A 165 -8.17 -15.53 -5.97
CA LYS A 165 -9.52 -15.59 -6.53
C LYS A 165 -10.48 -16.22 -5.54
N GLU A 166 -10.08 -17.33 -4.92
CA GLU A 166 -10.86 -18.00 -3.88
C GLU A 166 -11.13 -17.07 -2.69
N ILE A 167 -10.09 -16.38 -2.20
CA ILE A 167 -10.22 -15.39 -1.12
C ILE A 167 -11.19 -14.27 -1.51
N GLN A 168 -11.07 -13.77 -2.75
CA GLN A 168 -11.93 -12.70 -3.25
C GLN A 168 -13.39 -13.14 -3.36
N THR A 169 -13.66 -14.37 -3.75
CA THR A 169 -15.01 -14.95 -3.76
C THR A 169 -15.58 -15.00 -2.34
N GLN A 170 -14.81 -15.50 -1.37
CA GLN A 170 -15.27 -15.58 0.02
C GLN A 170 -15.47 -14.21 0.67
N CYS A 171 -14.59 -13.23 0.38
CA CYS A 171 -14.73 -11.87 0.89
C CYS A 171 -15.95 -11.12 0.33
N ARG A 172 -16.58 -11.63 -0.74
CA ARG A 172 -17.86 -11.10 -1.27
C ARG A 172 -19.07 -11.65 -0.52
N SER A 173 -18.93 -12.77 0.20
CA SER A 173 -20.01 -13.38 0.94
C SER A 173 -20.31 -12.61 2.24
N PRO A 174 -21.57 -12.22 2.50
CA PRO A 174 -21.95 -11.45 3.70
C PRO A 174 -21.90 -12.25 5.00
N TRP A 175 -21.75 -13.58 4.93
CA TRP A 175 -22.00 -14.51 6.03
C TRP A 175 -20.76 -14.96 6.82
N ILE A 176 -19.55 -14.70 6.32
CA ILE A 176 -18.33 -15.19 6.98
C ILE A 176 -17.77 -14.05 7.84
N PRO A 177 -17.64 -14.21 9.18
CA PRO A 177 -16.93 -13.27 10.01
C PRO A 177 -15.46 -13.30 9.61
N ILE A 178 -15.05 -12.33 8.79
CA ILE A 178 -13.67 -12.28 8.31
C ILE A 178 -12.81 -11.67 9.42
N SER A 179 -12.01 -12.52 10.08
CA SER A 179 -11.15 -12.08 11.17
C SER A 179 -10.00 -11.22 10.64
N LYS A 180 -9.40 -10.42 11.53
CA LYS A 180 -8.26 -9.58 11.17
C LYS A 180 -7.10 -10.47 10.71
N ILE A 181 -6.63 -10.26 9.50
CA ILE A 181 -5.47 -10.95 8.95
C ILE A 181 -4.19 -10.18 9.27
N GLN A 182 -3.09 -10.90 9.44
CA GLN A 182 -1.76 -10.30 9.36
C GLN A 182 -0.92 -11.21 8.48
N MET A 183 -0.65 -10.78 7.26
CA MET A 183 0.04 -11.57 6.26
C MET A 183 1.20 -10.81 5.64
N PHE A 184 2.22 -11.55 5.26
CA PHE A 184 3.40 -11.07 4.57
C PHE A 184 3.80 -12.10 3.52
N LEU A 185 3.90 -11.67 2.26
CA LEU A 185 4.32 -12.51 1.14
C LEU A 185 5.45 -11.83 0.38
N THR A 186 6.50 -12.59 0.11
CA THR A 186 7.54 -12.33 -0.89
C THR A 186 7.78 -13.63 -1.65
N LYS A 187 8.56 -13.57 -2.74
CA LYS A 187 8.92 -14.74 -3.54
C LYS A 187 9.37 -15.96 -2.72
N ASN A 188 10.16 -15.71 -1.68
CA ASN A 188 10.81 -16.75 -0.91
C ASN A 188 10.16 -16.97 0.46
N LYS A 189 9.20 -16.14 0.86
CA LYS A 189 8.68 -16.15 2.23
C LYS A 189 7.18 -15.93 2.31
N ILE A 190 6.53 -16.80 3.06
CA ILE A 190 5.13 -16.67 3.46
C ILE A 190 5.09 -16.59 4.98
N THR A 191 4.45 -15.55 5.51
CA THR A 191 4.17 -15.45 6.94
C THR A 191 2.73 -15.06 7.14
N VAL A 192 1.98 -15.90 7.85
CA VAL A 192 0.60 -15.63 8.24
C VAL A 192 0.52 -15.64 9.76
N ARG A 193 -0.10 -14.61 10.32
CA ARG A 193 -0.34 -14.46 11.74
C ARG A 193 -1.82 -14.20 12.00
N LYS A 194 -2.25 -14.50 13.23
CA LYS A 194 -3.61 -14.34 13.76
C LYS A 194 -4.61 -15.35 13.22
N ASP A 195 -5.03 -15.21 11.98
CA ASP A 195 -6.09 -16.04 11.42
C ASP A 195 -5.53 -17.15 10.53
N ILE A 196 -5.62 -18.39 11.03
CA ILE A 196 -5.14 -19.59 10.34
C ILE A 196 -6.06 -20.00 9.17
N HIS A 197 -7.28 -19.47 9.08
CA HIS A 197 -8.18 -19.78 7.96
C HIS A 197 -7.61 -19.26 6.63
N VAL A 198 -6.72 -18.26 6.67
CA VAL A 198 -6.00 -17.78 5.47
C VAL A 198 -5.15 -18.89 4.83
N LEU A 199 -4.75 -19.92 5.59
CA LEU A 199 -3.93 -21.02 5.09
C LEU A 199 -4.66 -21.90 4.08
N GLN A 200 -5.99 -21.96 4.16
CA GLN A 200 -6.80 -22.76 3.22
C GLN A 200 -6.72 -22.21 1.79
N TYR A 201 -6.30 -20.95 1.63
CA TYR A 201 -6.15 -20.30 0.34
C TYR A 201 -4.70 -20.28 -0.17
N LEU A 202 -3.78 -20.96 0.50
CA LEU A 202 -2.45 -21.21 -0.04
C LEU A 202 -2.56 -22.16 -1.24
N LYS A 203 -1.86 -21.85 -2.34
CA LYS A 203 -1.82 -22.76 -3.49
C LYS A 203 -1.14 -24.07 -3.10
N LYS A 204 -1.53 -25.17 -3.74
CA LYS A 204 -0.93 -26.49 -3.50
C LYS A 204 0.57 -26.56 -3.85
N ASN A 205 1.01 -25.78 -4.85
CA ASN A 205 2.39 -25.79 -5.36
C ASN A 205 3.14 -24.50 -4.98
N ILE A 206 3.31 -24.26 -3.68
CA ILE A 206 4.08 -23.10 -3.19
C ILE A 206 5.57 -23.35 -3.40
N THR A 207 6.27 -22.35 -3.94
CA THR A 207 7.71 -22.35 -4.20
C THR A 207 8.51 -21.53 -3.16
N ALA A 208 7.85 -20.97 -2.15
CA ALA A 208 8.50 -20.20 -1.10
C ALA A 208 9.42 -21.10 -0.26
N THR A 209 10.64 -20.64 0.00
CA THR A 209 11.65 -21.37 0.79
C THR A 209 11.40 -21.29 2.29
N GLU A 210 10.70 -20.26 2.75
CA GLU A 210 10.35 -20.06 4.16
C GLU A 210 8.83 -19.92 4.33
N VAL A 211 8.24 -20.73 5.19
CA VAL A 211 6.80 -20.67 5.51
C VAL A 211 6.63 -20.66 7.03
N GLY A 212 5.97 -19.63 7.57
CA GLY A 212 5.78 -19.46 9.01
C GLY A 212 4.33 -19.10 9.38
N PHE A 213 3.79 -19.82 10.37
CA PHE A 213 2.41 -19.63 10.85
C PHE A 213 2.40 -19.36 12.35
N PHE A 214 1.76 -18.25 12.74
CA PHE A 214 1.72 -17.83 14.14
C PHE A 214 0.27 -17.54 14.55
N THR A 215 -0.34 -18.46 15.28
CA THR A 215 -1.65 -18.23 15.87
C THR A 215 -1.50 -17.53 17.22
N ILE A 216 -2.43 -16.62 17.52
CA ILE A 216 -2.55 -16.10 18.88
C ILE A 216 -3.65 -16.94 19.52
N PHE A 217 -3.29 -17.93 20.34
CA PHE A 217 -4.26 -18.60 21.19
C PHE A 217 -4.72 -17.58 22.24
N TRP A 218 -5.94 -17.05 22.09
CA TRP A 218 -6.61 -16.45 23.22
C TRP A 218 -6.84 -17.55 24.25
N LYS A 219 -6.04 -17.59 25.33
CA LYS A 219 -6.38 -18.37 26.51
C LYS A 219 -7.76 -17.88 26.98
N LYS A 220 -8.81 -18.69 26.79
CA LYS A 220 -10.00 -18.59 27.65
C LYS A 220 -9.49 -18.81 29.07
N HIS A 221 -9.53 -17.80 29.93
CA HIS A 221 -9.48 -18.03 31.36
C HIS A 221 -10.78 -18.75 31.75
N PRO A 222 -10.75 -20.02 32.22
CA PRO A 222 -11.92 -20.62 32.84
C PRO A 222 -11.98 -20.10 34.28
N GLY A 223 -12.89 -19.16 34.55
CA GLY A 223 -13.17 -18.74 35.92
C GLY A 223 -13.49 -17.26 36.07
N ALA A 224 -14.74 -16.89 35.77
CA ALA A 224 -15.42 -15.73 36.37
C ALA A 224 -16.92 -15.78 36.04
N LEU A 225 -17.59 -16.83 36.49
CA LEU A 225 -19.01 -16.76 36.85
C LEU A 225 -19.06 -17.27 38.30
N ARG A 226 -19.09 -16.32 39.23
CA ARG A 226 -19.70 -16.51 40.55
C ARG A 226 -21.12 -15.98 40.44
#